data_AF-A0A758AIH2-F1
#
_entry.id   AF-A0A758AIH2-F1
#
_cell.length_a   1.000
_cell.length_b   1.000
_cell.length_c   1.000
_cell.angle_alpha   90.00
_cell.angle_beta   90.00
_cell.angle_gamma   90.00
#
_symmetry.space_group_name_H-M   'P 1'
#
loop_
_entity.id
_entity.type
_entity.pdbx_description
1 polymer ?
#
loop_
_entity_poly.entity_id
_entity_poly.type
_entity_poly.pdbx_seq_one_letter_code
_entity_poly.pdbx_strand_id
1 'polypeptide(L)'
;MVECGRVVKQTVRLTFGCWRYRGTFEVEVRGNITGLDAIRFAVERLYESLPSVVVTDDDDQVCDMEMATIELDGITCDDDDLRGEEWLADMLVSAEIIRYQPDGTL
;
A
#
# COMPACT_ATOMS: atom_id res chain seq x y z
N MET A 1 -5.12 -30.11 -2.35
CA MET A 1 -3.72 -29.66 -2.34
C MET A 1 -3.45 -29.29 -0.88
N VAL A 2 -2.60 -30.04 -0.18
CA VAL A 2 -2.31 -29.77 1.24
C VAL A 2 -1.32 -28.61 1.27
N GLU A 3 -1.74 -27.45 1.79
CA GLU A 3 -0.83 -26.34 2.06
C GLU A 3 0.12 -26.76 3.19
N CYS A 4 1.24 -27.37 2.82
CA CYS A 4 2.32 -27.72 3.74
C CYS A 4 3.14 -26.47 4.08
N GLY A 5 2.67 -25.69 5.05
CA GLY A 5 3.41 -24.59 5.65
C GLY A 5 2.60 -23.92 6.76
N ARG A 6 3.22 -23.65 7.91
CA ARG A 6 2.59 -22.77 8.92
C ARG A 6 2.54 -21.37 8.33
N VAL A 7 1.37 -20.91 7.91
CA VAL A 7 1.18 -19.54 7.41
C VAL A 7 1.18 -18.60 8.61
N VAL A 8 2.00 -17.55 8.53
CA VAL A 8 2.02 -16.48 9.51
C VAL A 8 1.32 -15.26 8.94
N LYS A 9 0.49 -14.64 9.77
CA LYS A 9 -0.11 -13.34 9.54
C LYS A 9 0.75 -12.27 10.22
N GLN A 10 1.13 -11.26 9.46
CA GLN A 10 1.93 -10.13 9.91
C GLN A 10 1.12 -8.85 9.76
N THR A 11 1.20 -7.96 10.74
CA THR A 11 0.67 -6.59 10.61
C THR A 11 1.85 -5.65 10.45
N VAL A 12 1.89 -4.92 9.34
CA VAL A 12 2.93 -3.96 8.99
C VAL A 12 2.35 -2.56 9.10
N ARG A 13 2.98 -1.72 9.91
CA ARG A 13 2.69 -0.29 9.97
C ARG A 13 3.56 0.43 8.97
N LEU A 14 2.94 1.15 8.05
CA LEU A 14 3.59 1.96 7.03
C LEU A 14 3.28 3.42 7.29
N THR A 15 4.30 4.28 7.29
CA THR A 15 4.12 5.72 7.35
C THR A 15 4.65 6.34 6.08
N PHE A 16 3.77 7.01 5.35
CA PHE A 16 4.10 7.75 4.13
C PHE A 16 4.16 9.24 4.43
N GLY A 17 4.90 9.98 3.60
CA GLY A 17 5.02 11.42 3.73
C GLY A 17 5.19 12.14 2.40
N CYS A 18 4.44 13.22 2.27
CA CYS A 18 4.63 14.22 1.22
C CYS A 18 4.90 15.57 1.92
N TRP A 19 6.07 16.17 1.67
CA TRP A 19 6.56 17.36 2.38
C TRP A 19 6.56 17.18 3.92
N ARG A 20 5.73 17.95 4.64
CA ARG A 20 5.53 17.87 6.10
C ARG A 20 4.37 16.97 6.51
N TYR A 21 3.53 16.56 5.58
CA TYR A 21 2.30 15.81 5.82
C TYR A 21 2.61 14.32 5.94
N ARG A 22 1.95 13.61 6.84
CA ARG A 22 2.23 12.19 7.13
C ARG A 22 0.94 11.41 7.26
N GLY A 23 0.91 10.19 6.71
CA GLY A 23 -0.18 9.24 6.90
C GLY A 23 0.36 7.91 7.41
N THR A 24 -0.33 7.29 8.36
CA THR A 24 0.07 5.97 8.91
C THR A 24 -1.03 4.95 8.69
N PHE A 25 -0.65 3.80 8.16
CA PHE A 25 -1.54 2.73 7.73
C PHE A 25 -1.06 1.41 8.32
N GLU A 26 -1.99 0.55 8.74
CA GLU A 26 -1.67 -0.80 9.19
C GLU A 26 -2.20 -1.80 8.15
N VAL A 27 -1.30 -2.57 7.55
CA VAL A 27 -1.59 -3.51 6.46
C VAL A 27 -1.33 -4.93 6.94
N GLU A 28 -2.26 -5.83 6.63
CA GLU A 28 -2.10 -7.25 6.94
C GLU A 28 -1.48 -8.01 5.77
N VAL A 29 -0.40 -8.71 6.06
CA VAL A 29 0.36 -9.54 5.13
C VAL A 29 0.29 -11.00 5.57
N ARG A 30 0.03 -11.91 4.63
CA ARG A 30 -0.02 -13.37 4.87
C ARG A 30 0.93 -14.09 3.94
N GLY A 31 1.49 -15.20 4.42
CA GLY A 31 2.33 -16.09 3.63
C GLY A 31 3.63 -16.43 4.33
N ASN A 32 4.58 -16.97 3.56
CA ASN A 32 5.93 -17.27 4.02
C ASN A 32 6.92 -16.19 3.57
N ILE A 33 6.53 -14.92 3.72
CA ILE A 33 7.36 -13.74 3.42
C ILE A 33 7.74 -13.06 4.72
N THR A 34 8.98 -12.58 4.84
CA THR A 34 9.52 -12.09 6.13
C THR A 34 10.36 -10.84 5.93
N GLY A 35 10.54 -10.06 7.00
CA GLY A 35 11.42 -8.89 7.00
C GLY A 35 11.06 -7.88 5.92
N LEU A 36 12.04 -7.49 5.10
CA LEU A 36 11.86 -6.48 4.05
C LEU A 36 10.88 -6.92 2.96
N ASP A 37 10.80 -8.22 2.65
CA ASP A 37 9.84 -8.72 1.65
C ASP A 37 8.40 -8.54 2.13
N ALA A 38 8.15 -8.73 3.43
CA ALA A 38 6.84 -8.47 4.02
C ALA A 38 6.48 -6.98 4.00
N ILE A 39 7.46 -6.09 4.16
CA ILE A 39 7.27 -4.63 4.06
C ILE A 39 6.97 -4.23 2.61
N ARG A 40 7.74 -4.72 1.64
CA ARG A 40 7.51 -4.45 0.22
C ARG A 40 6.11 -4.88 -0.17
N PHE A 41 5.74 -6.13 0.14
CA PHE A 41 4.41 -6.64 -0.16
C PHE A 41 3.29 -5.86 0.54
N ALA A 42 3.54 -5.30 1.73
CA ALA A 42 2.56 -4.44 2.40
C ALA A 42 2.33 -3.12 1.64
N VAL A 43 3.36 -2.55 1.01
CA VAL A 43 3.23 -1.36 0.16
C VAL A 43 2.42 -1.67 -1.09
N GLU A 44 2.76 -2.76 -1.79
CA GLU A 44 2.03 -3.24 -2.98
C GLU A 44 0.54 -3.43 -2.65
N ARG A 45 0.27 -4.14 -1.55
CA ARG A 45 -1.10 -4.39 -1.07
C ARG A 45 -1.86 -3.14 -0.64
N LEU A 46 -1.17 -2.15 -0.07
CA LEU A 46 -1.80 -0.88 0.25
C LEU A 46 -2.17 -0.14 -1.03
N TYR A 47 -1.25 -0.07 -2.00
CA TYR A 47 -1.48 0.58 -3.30
C TYR A 47 -2.72 0.01 -4.00
N GLU A 48 -2.85 -1.31 -4.09
CA GLU A 48 -4.02 -1.98 -4.67
C GLU A 48 -5.36 -1.63 -3.99
N SER A 49 -5.31 -1.17 -2.74
CA SER A 49 -6.50 -0.81 -1.96
C SER A 49 -6.82 0.69 -1.95
N LEU A 50 -5.95 1.52 -2.54
CA LEU A 50 -6.15 2.96 -2.57
C LEU A 50 -7.34 3.33 -3.47
N PRO A 51 -8.11 4.38 -3.10
CA PRO A 51 -9.10 4.94 -4.00
C PRO A 51 -8.43 5.50 -5.27
N SER A 52 -9.08 5.38 -6.42
CA SER A 52 -8.64 6.00 -7.68
C SER A 52 -9.59 7.11 -8.13
N VAL A 53 -9.05 8.05 -8.90
CA VAL A 53 -9.82 9.07 -9.60
C VAL A 53 -9.59 8.95 -11.11
N VAL A 54 -10.66 9.12 -11.88
CA VAL A 54 -10.59 9.19 -13.35
C VAL A 54 -10.33 10.63 -13.75
N VAL A 55 -9.32 10.84 -14.59
CA VAL A 55 -9.00 12.18 -15.13
C VAL A 55 -9.66 12.37 -16.49
N THR A 56 -10.36 13.48 -16.66
CA THR A 56 -10.83 13.95 -17.96
C THR A 56 -9.80 14.91 -18.55
N ASP A 57 -9.62 14.89 -19.87
CA ASP A 57 -8.81 15.91 -20.53
C ASP A 57 -9.53 17.26 -20.59
N ASP A 58 -8.85 18.28 -21.12
CA ASP A 58 -9.36 19.64 -21.28
C ASP A 58 -10.60 19.73 -22.20
N ASP A 59 -10.88 18.68 -23.00
CA ASP A 59 -12.03 18.57 -23.89
C ASP A 59 -13.20 17.76 -23.26
N ASP A 60 -13.18 17.53 -21.95
CA ASP A 60 -14.11 16.67 -21.20
C ASP A 60 -14.18 15.23 -21.77
N GLN A 61 -13.19 14.81 -22.56
CA GLN A 61 -13.07 13.42 -22.95
C GLN A 61 -12.49 12.66 -21.76
N VAL A 62 -13.21 11.63 -21.35
CA VAL A 62 -12.73 10.68 -20.35
C VAL A 62 -11.45 10.06 -20.91
N CYS A 63 -10.31 10.46 -20.36
CA CYS A 63 -9.12 9.64 -20.49
C CYS A 63 -9.37 8.46 -19.55
N ASP A 64 -9.34 7.23 -20.06
CA ASP A 64 -9.50 6.02 -19.26
C ASP A 64 -8.26 5.76 -18.35
N MET A 65 -7.71 6.82 -17.75
CA MET A 65 -6.57 6.80 -16.85
C MET A 65 -7.08 6.98 -15.42
N GLU A 66 -6.90 5.93 -14.62
CA GLU A 66 -7.21 5.93 -13.19
C GLU A 66 -5.93 6.16 -12.38
N MET A 67 -5.90 7.26 -11.63
CA MET A 67 -4.78 7.60 -10.76
C MET A 67 -5.13 7.23 -9.32
N ALA A 68 -4.28 6.44 -8.67
CA ALA A 68 -4.45 6.13 -7.25
C ALA A 68 -4.25 7.39 -6.40
N THR A 69 -4.98 7.49 -5.29
CA THR A 69 -4.94 8.64 -4.38
C THR A 69 -4.75 8.18 -2.94
N ILE A 70 -4.02 8.98 -2.16
CA ILE A 70 -3.76 8.72 -0.74
C ILE A 70 -3.95 9.98 0.09
N GLU A 71 -4.64 9.85 1.22
CA GLU A 71 -4.85 10.92 2.19
C GLU A 71 -3.73 10.93 3.25
N LEU A 72 -3.00 12.05 3.33
CA LEU A 72 -1.93 12.27 4.29
C LEU A 72 -2.21 13.53 5.11
N ASP A 73 -2.75 13.37 6.33
CA ASP A 73 -2.99 14.46 7.29
C ASP A 73 -3.57 15.75 6.67
N GLY A 74 -4.66 15.61 5.91
CA GLY A 74 -5.41 16.73 5.33
C GLY A 74 -4.94 17.19 3.95
N ILE A 75 -4.05 16.45 3.29
CA ILE A 75 -3.79 16.59 1.85
C ILE A 75 -4.05 15.26 1.13
N THR A 76 -4.58 15.37 -0.09
CA THR A 76 -4.64 14.28 -1.06
C THR A 76 -3.39 14.34 -1.95
N CYS A 77 -2.73 13.20 -2.13
CA CYS A 77 -1.69 13.02 -3.15
C CYS A 77 -2.16 11.98 -4.15
N ASP A 78 -1.77 12.14 -5.42
CA ASP A 78 -2.15 11.26 -6.52
C ASP A 78 -0.94 10.75 -7.31
N ASP A 79 -1.09 9.58 -7.92
CA ASP A 79 -0.12 8.95 -8.84
C ASP A 79 -0.34 9.45 -10.26
N ASP A 80 -0.06 10.74 -10.48
CA ASP A 80 -0.27 11.43 -11.76
C ASP A 80 0.58 10.89 -12.91
N ASP A 81 1.79 10.41 -12.59
CA ASP A 81 2.69 9.75 -13.53
C ASP A 81 2.39 8.24 -13.73
N LEU A 82 1.32 7.70 -13.12
CA LEU A 82 0.90 6.30 -13.21
C LEU A 82 2.03 5.29 -12.91
N ARG A 83 2.86 5.58 -11.91
CA ARG A 83 4.05 4.78 -11.54
C ARG A 83 3.70 3.58 -10.67
N GLY A 84 2.47 3.47 -10.19
CA GLY A 84 2.03 2.32 -9.42
C GLY A 84 2.59 2.29 -8.00
N GLU A 85 2.87 1.08 -7.52
CA GLU A 85 3.47 0.84 -6.21
C GLU A 85 4.80 1.60 -5.99
N GLU A 86 5.54 1.92 -7.06
CA GLU A 86 6.79 2.67 -6.98
C GLU A 86 6.57 4.11 -6.48
N TRP A 87 5.50 4.78 -6.92
CA TRP A 87 5.15 6.12 -6.43
C TRP A 87 4.86 6.10 -4.93
N LEU A 88 4.11 5.10 -4.48
CA LEU A 88 3.79 4.96 -3.06
C LEU A 88 5.05 4.62 -2.24
N ALA A 89 5.91 3.73 -2.77
CA ALA A 89 7.18 3.35 -2.13
C ALA A 89 8.15 4.53 -1.97
N ASP A 90 8.23 5.43 -2.96
CA ASP A 90 9.08 6.63 -2.89
C ASP A 90 8.67 7.58 -1.75
N MET A 91 7.39 7.59 -1.38
CA MET A 91 6.86 8.38 -0.26
C MET A 91 7.02 7.71 1.11
N LEU A 92 7.55 6.48 1.18
CA LEU A 92 7.67 5.74 2.44
C LEU A 92 8.72 6.36 3.37
N VAL A 93 8.29 6.80 4.55
CA VAL A 93 9.16 7.40 5.58
C VAL A 93 9.62 6.35 6.60
N SER A 94 8.73 5.43 6.98
CA SER A 94 9.07 4.35 7.90
C SER A 94 8.15 3.15 7.73
N ALA A 95 8.68 1.96 8.01
CA ALA A 95 7.92 0.72 8.04
C ALA A 95 8.33 -0.13 9.25
N GLU A 96 7.34 -0.76 9.89
CA GLU A 96 7.57 -1.60 11.06
C GLU A 96 6.62 -2.80 11.05
N ILE A 97 7.14 -4.01 11.29
CA ILE A 97 6.31 -5.18 11.54
C ILE A 97 5.95 -5.19 13.02
N ILE A 98 4.72 -4.78 13.33
CA ILE A 98 4.26 -4.54 14.70
C ILE A 98 3.61 -5.77 15.34
N ARG A 99 3.27 -6.79 14.55
CA ARG A 99 2.59 -7.99 15.05
C ARG A 99 2.87 -9.22 14.19
N TYR A 100 3.02 -10.36 14.87
CA TYR A 100 3.06 -11.71 14.29
C TYR A 100 1.97 -12.59 14.91
N GLN A 101 1.21 -13.28 14.08
CA GLN A 101 0.15 -14.19 14.52
C GLN A 101 0.14 -15.45 13.66
N PRO A 102 -0.16 -16.63 14.22
CA PRO A 102 -0.49 -17.80 13.41
C PRO A 102 -1.79 -17.54 12.63
N ASP A 103 -1.90 -17.98 11.37
CA ASP A 103 -3.08 -17.76 10.53
C ASP A 103 -4.29 -18.68 10.87
N GLY A 104 -4.40 -19.08 12.14
CA GLY A 104 -5.58 -19.78 12.68
C GLY A 104 -5.78 -21.23 12.25
N THR A 105 -5.02 -21.77 11.30
CA THR A 105 -5.08 -23.19 10.92
C THR A 105 -4.25 -24.04 11.89
N LEU A 106 -4.92 -24.56 12.92
CA LEU A 106 -4.49 -25.74 13.69
C LEU A 106 -5.33 -26.95 13.26
#